data_AF-A0A534TW98-F1
#
_entry.id   AF-A0A534TW98-F1
#
_cell.length_a   1.000
_cell.length_b   1.000
_cell.length_c   1.000
_cell.angle_alpha   90.00
_cell.angle_beta   90.00
_cell.angle_gamma   90.00
#
_symmetry.space_group_name_H-M   'P 1'
#
loop_
_entity.id
_entity.type
_entity.pdbx_description
1 polymer ?
#
loop_
_entity_poly.entity_id
_entity_poly.type
_entity_poly.pdbx_seq_one_letter_code
_entity_poly.pdbx_strand_id
1 'polypeptide(L)' 'MQARIAAHRGALERYEQLCREVGAEPADVALAWLLQRPGVTAPIIGPRTMDQLTTSVRAALRTSRRSLRPAGTRDR' A
#
# COMPACT_ATOMS: atom_id res chain seq x y z
N MET A 1 -7.85 -10.64 -15.97
CA MET A 1 -6.96 -9.55 -15.51
C MET A 1 -7.29 -8.23 -16.21
N GLN A 2 -7.20 -8.16 -17.54
CA GLN A 2 -7.37 -6.90 -18.30
C GLN A 2 -8.72 -6.19 -18.09
N ALA A 3 -9.83 -6.92 -18.06
CA ALA A 3 -11.15 -6.34 -17.81
C ALA A 3 -11.28 -5.64 -16.43
N ARG A 4 -10.61 -6.16 -15.39
CA ARG A 4 -10.60 -5.56 -14.04
C ARG A 4 -9.77 -4.28 -14.00
N ILE A 5 -8.64 -4.26 -14.71
CA ILE A 5 -7.81 -3.06 -14.84
C ILE A 5 -8.59 -1.97 -15.56
N ALA A 6 -9.26 -2.30 -16.66
CA ALA A 6 -10.11 -1.35 -17.38
C ALA A 6 -11.22 -0.78 -16.49
N ALA A 7 -11.92 -1.62 -15.73
CA ALA A 7 -12.99 -1.20 -14.82
C ALA A 7 -12.52 -0.28 -13.69
N HIS A 8 -11.25 -0.38 -13.26
CA HIS A 8 -10.71 0.40 -12.14
C HIS A 8 -9.63 1.43 -12.54
N ARG A 9 -9.48 1.71 -13.84
CA ARG A 9 -8.42 2.58 -14.37
C ARG A 9 -8.30 3.92 -13.63
N GLY A 10 -9.42 4.63 -13.46
CA GLY A 10 -9.40 5.92 -12.76
C GLY A 10 -9.04 5.82 -11.28
N ALA A 11 -9.30 4.69 -10.62
CA ALA A 11 -8.87 4.47 -9.23
C ALA A 11 -7.37 4.16 -9.16
N LEU A 12 -6.84 3.39 -10.11
CA LEU A 12 -5.41 3.09 -10.22
C LEU A 12 -4.60 4.36 -10.48
N GLU A 13 -5.05 5.23 -11.37
CA GLU A 13 -4.38 6.51 -11.67
C GLU A 13 -4.29 7.42 -10.44
N ARG A 14 -5.38 7.53 -9.66
CA ARG A 14 -5.38 8.28 -8.39
C ARG A 14 -4.47 7.64 -7.35
N TYR A 15 -4.44 6.31 -7.29
CA TYR A 15 -3.57 5.58 -6.39
C TYR A 15 -2.10 5.82 -6.73
N GLU A 16 -1.72 5.73 -8.00
CA GLU A 16 -0.36 6.01 -8.47
C GLU A 16 0.03 7.48 -8.21
N GLN A 17 -0.91 8.41 -8.39
CA GLN A 17 -0.70 9.82 -8.06
C GLN A 17 -0.43 10.02 -6.56
N LEU A 18 -1.22 9.39 -5.69
CA LEU A 18 -0.98 9.39 -4.25
C LEU A 18 0.41 8.83 -3.91
N CYS A 19 0.82 7.74 -4.54
CA CYS A 19 2.15 7.15 -4.32
C CYS A 19 3.27 8.13 -4.68
N ARG A 20 3.13 8.86 -5.80
CA ARG A 20 4.08 9.91 -6.20
C ARG A 20 4.13 11.05 -5.18
N GLU A 21 2.98 11.51 -4.69
CA GLU A 21 2.89 12.60 -3.69
C GLU A 21 3.52 12.21 -2.35
N VAL A 22 3.35 10.95 -1.94
CA VAL A 22 3.95 10.39 -0.72
C VAL A 22 5.44 10.10 -0.90
N GLY A 23 5.93 10.00 -2.14
CA GLY A 23 7.32 9.66 -2.46
C GLY A 23 7.68 8.22 -2.12
N ALA A 24 6.72 7.30 -2.26
CA ALA A 24 6.88 5.89 -1.94
C ALA A 24 6.38 4.99 -3.08
N GLU A 25 6.98 3.80 -3.19
CA GLU A 25 6.57 2.81 -4.20
C GLU A 25 5.15 2.30 -3.92
N PRO A 26 4.37 1.94 -4.96
CA PRO A 26 3.00 1.47 -4.79
C PRO A 26 2.86 0.25 -3.87
N ALA A 27 3.84 -0.66 -3.85
CA ALA A 27 3.81 -1.80 -2.92
C ALA A 27 3.99 -1.34 -1.46
N ASP A 28 4.85 -0.35 -1.21
CA ASP A 28 5.12 0.17 0.12
C ASP A 28 3.91 0.90 0.69
N VAL A 29 3.22 1.69 -0.13
CA VAL A 29 1.99 2.40 0.25
C VAL A 29 0.87 1.40 0.59
N ALA A 30 0.72 0.34 -0.21
CA ALA A 30 -0.27 -0.71 0.06
C ALA A 30 0.01 -1.46 1.37
N LEU A 31 1.28 -1.82 1.62
CA LEU A 31 1.69 -2.46 2.87
C LEU A 31 1.45 -1.54 4.06
N ALA A 32 1.79 -0.26 3.93
CA ALA A 32 1.58 0.73 4.97
C ALA A 32 0.10 0.89 5.31
N TRP A 33 -0.76 0.95 4.29
CA TRP A 33 -2.21 1.01 4.45
C TRP A 33 -2.75 -0.23 5.19
N LEU A 34 -2.33 -1.44 4.79
CA LEU A 34 -2.82 -2.66 5.41
C LEU A 34 -2.43 -2.75 6.89
N LEU A 35 -1.19 -2.39 7.23
CA LEU A 35 -0.66 -2.41 8.59
C LEU A 35 -1.33 -1.41 9.55
N GLN A 36 -2.07 -0.43 9.03
CA GLN A 36 -2.84 0.52 9.84
C GLN A 36 -4.29 0.08 10.08
N ARG A 37 -4.75 -0.96 9.38
CA ARG A 37 -6.14 -1.43 9.51
C ARG A 37 -6.32 -2.15 10.85
N PRO A 38 -7.31 -1.75 11.68
CA PRO A 38 -7.65 -2.52 12.87
C PRO A 38 -7.95 -3.98 12.52
N GLY A 39 -7.40 -4.91 13.30
CA GLY A 39 -7.60 -6.35 13.10
C GLY A 39 -6.64 -7.02 12.10
N VAL A 40 -5.74 -6.27 11.46
CA VAL A 40 -4.66 -6.87 10.65
C VAL A 40 -3.44 -7.12 11.54
N THR A 41 -3.09 -8.41 11.74
CA THR A 41 -1.88 -8.80 12.48
C THR A 41 -0.61 -8.65 11.64
N ALA A 42 -0.61 -9.19 10.41
CA ALA A 42 0.54 -9.11 9.50
C ALA A 42 0.13 -9.34 8.03
N PRO A 43 0.74 -8.62 7.06
CA PRO A 43 0.62 -8.92 5.64
C PRO A 43 1.34 -10.23 5.29
N ILE A 44 0.75 -11.02 4.39
CA ILE A 44 1.43 -12.12 3.71
C ILE A 44 1.92 -11.59 2.35
N ILE A 45 3.23 -11.69 2.09
CA ILE A 45 3.85 -11.26 0.83
C ILE A 45 4.44 -12.45 0.08
N GLY A 46 4.33 -12.43 -1.25
CA GLY A 46 4.87 -13.46 -2.15
C GLY A 46 5.91 -12.90 -3.12
N PRO A 47 7.08 -12.43 -2.63
CA PRO A 47 8.12 -11.88 -3.49
C PRO A 47 8.69 -12.97 -4.41
N ARG A 48 8.92 -12.63 -5.68
CA ARG A 48 9.59 -13.50 -6.65
C ARG A 48 11.09 -13.23 -6.75
N THR A 49 11.57 -12.17 -6.09
CA THR A 49 12.98 -11.78 -6.05
C THR A 49 13.36 -11.29 -4.65
N MET A 50 14.66 -11.34 -4.35
CA MET A 50 15.18 -10.86 -3.06
C MET A 50 14.99 -9.35 -2.86
N ASP A 51 15.04 -8.57 -3.95
CA ASP A 51 14.78 -7.13 -3.88
C ASP A 51 13.34 -6.83 -3.46
N GLN A 52 12.36 -7.58 -3.98
CA GLN A 52 10.96 -7.45 -3.59
C GLN A 52 10.76 -7.78 -2.10
N LEU A 53 11.43 -8.83 -1.60
CA LEU A 53 11.39 -9.19 -0.19
C LEU A 53 11.99 -8.07 0.67
N THR A 54 13.20 -7.62 0.32
CA THR A 54 13.96 -6.61 1.06
C THR A 54 13.20 -5.29 1.14
N THR A 55 12.64 -4.83 0.03
CA THR A 55 11.82 -3.62 -0.03
C THR A 55 10.54 -3.76 0.80
N SER A 56 9.84 -4.90 0.70
CA SER A 56 8.61 -5.15 1.48
C SER A 56 8.86 -5.16 3.00
N VAL A 57 9.95 -5.80 3.44
CA VAL A 57 10.34 -5.82 4.87
C VAL A 57 10.70 -4.41 5.35
N ARG A 58 11.47 -3.66 4.56
CA ARG A 58 11.82 -2.27 4.87
C ARG A 58 10.57 -1.40 5.02
N ALA A 59 9.59 -1.54 4.13
CA ALA A 59 8.33 -0.81 4.20
C ALA A 59 7.52 -1.14 5.46
N ALA A 60 7.43 -2.42 5.82
CA ALA A 60 6.75 -2.87 7.03
C ALA A 60 7.38 -2.27 8.31
N LEU A 61 8.72 -2.28 8.39
CA LEU A 61 9.45 -1.71 9.54
C LEU A 61 9.34 -0.19 9.63
N ARG A 62 9.23 0.52 8.51
CA ARG A 62 9.02 1.98 8.50
C ARG A 62 7.61 2.36 8.98
N THR A 63 6.61 1.56 8.62
CA THR A 63 5.20 1.85 8.93
C THR A 63 4.89 1.69 10.42
N SER A 64 5.45 0.67 11.10
CA SER A 64 5.17 0.43 12.52
C SER A 64 5.54 1.60 13.45
N ARG A 65 6.41 2.51 12.98
CA ARG A 65 6.85 3.71 13.71
C ARG A 65 6.08 4.98 13.38
N ARG A 66 5.28 5.01 12.31
CA ARG A 66 4.55 6.19 11.85
C ARG A 66 3.10 5.80 11.64
N SER A 67 2.25 6.07 12.64
CA SER A 67 0.80 6.08 12.42
C SER A 67 0.53 7.13 11.35
N LEU A 68 0.35 6.71 10.10
CA LEU A 68 -0.32 7.58 9.14
C LEU A 68 -1.74 7.67 9.72
N ARG A 69 -2.12 8.85 10.21
CA ARG A 69 -3.52 9.11 10.51
C ARG A 69 -4.29 8.79 9.23
N PRO A 70 -5.29 7.91 9.26
CA PRO A 70 -6.08 7.66 8.08
C PRO A 70 -6.68 8.99 7.65
N ALA A 71 -6.43 9.39 6.40
CA ALA A 71 -7.15 10.49 5.79
C ALA A 71 -8.64 10.14 5.89
N GLY A 72 -9.37 10.98 6.63
CA GLY A 72 -10.76 10.81 7.05
C GLY A 72 -11.51 9.65 6.43
N THR A 73 -11.93 8.71 7.27
CA THR A 73 -13.20 8.01 7.10
C THR A 73 -14.28 9.06 6.88
N ARG A 74 -14.52 9.44 5.63
CA ARG A 74 -15.83 9.95 5.23
C ARG A 74 -16.73 8.75 5.34
N ASP A 75 -17.41 8.68 6.47
CA ASP A 75 -18.66 7.99 6.67
C ASP A 75 -19.55 8.18 5.43
N ARG A 76 -19.60 7.16 4.57
CA ARG A 76 -20.60 6.88 3.54
C ARG A 76 -20.55 5.40 3.19
#